data_AF-A0A2S9G8V4-F1
#
_entry.id   AF-A0A2S9G8V4-F1
#
_cell.length_a   1.000
_cell.length_b   1.000
_cell.length_c   1.000
_cell.angle_alpha   90.00
_cell.angle_beta   90.00
_cell.angle_gamma   90.00
#
_symmetry.space_group_name_H-M   'P 1'
#
loop_
_entity.id
_entity.type
_entity.pdbx_description
1 polymer ?
#
loop_
_entity_poly.entity_id
_entity_poly.type
_entity_poly.pdbx_seq_one_letter_code
_entity_poly.pdbx_strand_id
1 'polypeptide(L)'
;MQTTANLADGSSRKHSSLAVTTSREDFRALAAEHRVVPVTRKVLADSETPLSAYRKLAANRPGTFLLESAENGRSWSRWSFIGA
;
A
#
# COMPACT_ATOMS: atom_id res chain seq x y z
N MET A 1 -9.94 -18.09 52.94
CA MET A 1 -10.43 -16.80 52.42
C MET A 1 -9.49 -16.39 51.29
N GLN A 2 -9.90 -16.63 50.04
CA GLN A 2 -9.18 -16.16 48.85
C GLN A 2 -9.75 -14.78 48.47
N THR A 3 -8.86 -13.81 48.24
CA THR A 3 -9.23 -12.55 47.59
C THR A 3 -8.42 -12.44 46.31
N THR A 4 -9.14 -12.44 45.20
CA THR A 4 -8.67 -12.24 43.83
C THR A 4 -8.43 -10.75 43.58
N ALA A 5 -7.35 -10.41 42.88
CA ALA A 5 -7.23 -9.13 42.18
C ALA A 5 -6.93 -9.44 40.71
N ASN A 6 -7.95 -9.24 39.88
CA ASN A 6 -7.91 -9.41 38.44
C ASN A 6 -7.16 -8.26 37.77
N LEU A 7 -6.22 -8.63 36.90
CA LEU A 7 -6.05 -8.15 35.52
C LEU A 7 -6.57 -6.74 35.15
N ALA A 8 -5.63 -5.85 34.80
CA ALA A 8 -5.69 -5.03 33.59
C ALA A 8 -4.33 -4.34 33.36
N ASP A 9 -3.48 -4.90 32.50
CA ASP A 9 -2.49 -4.06 31.79
C ASP A 9 -2.96 -3.94 30.33
N GLY A 10 -3.35 -2.72 30.00
CA GLY A 10 -3.95 -2.34 28.74
C GLY A 10 -2.89 -2.33 27.63
N SER A 11 -2.75 -3.46 26.93
CA SER A 11 -2.10 -3.45 25.62
C SER A 11 -2.98 -2.68 24.64
N SER A 12 -2.75 -1.37 24.58
CA SER A 12 -3.33 -0.48 23.57
C SER A 12 -2.80 -0.91 22.21
N ARG A 13 -3.62 -1.69 21.50
CA ARG A 13 -3.37 -2.14 20.12
C ARG A 13 -3.28 -0.89 19.25
N LYS A 14 -2.06 -0.38 19.02
CA LYS A 14 -1.83 0.77 18.14
C LYS A 14 -2.36 0.41 16.75
N HIS A 15 -3.47 1.02 16.35
CA HIS A 15 -3.91 0.94 14.96
C HIS A 15 -2.84 1.60 14.09
N SER A 16 -2.02 0.78 13.41
CA SER A 16 -1.13 1.32 12.38
C SER A 16 -2.00 1.91 11.28
N SER A 17 -1.77 3.19 10.96
CA SER A 17 -2.52 3.85 9.90
C SER A 17 -2.27 3.12 8.58
N LEU A 18 -3.31 2.78 7.81
CA LEU A 18 -3.16 2.11 6.52
C LEU A 18 -2.26 2.86 5.52
N ALA A 19 -2.12 4.18 5.72
CA ALA A 19 -1.36 5.09 4.87
C ALA A 19 -0.06 5.60 5.50
N VAL A 20 0.72 4.72 6.15
CA VAL A 20 2.12 5.06 6.48
C VAL A 20 2.93 5.19 5.18
N THR A 21 3.69 6.27 5.09
CA THR A 21 4.68 6.46 4.02
C THR A 21 6.02 5.96 4.52
N THR A 22 6.85 5.38 3.64
CA THR A 22 8.26 5.09 3.97
C THR A 22 8.89 6.30 4.65
N SER A 23 9.46 6.10 5.84
CA SER A 23 10.03 7.21 6.61
C SER A 23 11.33 7.71 5.96
N ARG A 24 11.72 8.95 6.29
CA ARG A 24 12.99 9.51 5.82
C ARG A 24 14.20 8.72 6.36
N GLU A 25 14.09 8.20 7.57
CA GLU A 25 15.13 7.40 8.20
C GLU A 25 15.31 6.06 7.46
N ASP A 26 14.20 5.33 7.24
CA ASP A 26 14.21 4.06 6.49
C ASP A 26 14.76 4.26 5.06
N PHE A 27 14.34 5.33 4.39
CA PHE A 27 14.85 5.66 3.06
C PHE A 27 16.37 5.87 3.08
N ARG A 28 16.91 6.63 4.05
CA ARG A 28 18.35 6.90 4.15
C ARG A 28 19.15 5.64 4.45
N ALA A 29 18.64 4.76 5.30
CA ALA A 29 19.26 3.48 5.58
C ALA A 29 19.37 2.63 4.30
N LEU A 30 18.29 2.49 3.55
CA LEU A 30 18.28 1.73 2.29
C LEU A 30 19.12 2.38 1.18
N ALA A 31 19.18 3.71 1.13
CA ALA A 31 19.93 4.45 0.12
C ALA A 31 21.45 4.33 0.28
N ALA A 32 21.94 3.92 1.46
CA ALA A 32 23.35 3.61 1.66
C ALA A 32 23.79 2.35 0.89
N GLU A 33 22.86 1.43 0.62
CA GLU A 33 23.14 0.12 0.03
C GLU A 33 22.59 -0.03 -1.40
N HIS A 34 21.57 0.75 -1.77
CA HIS A 34 20.86 0.61 -3.04
C HIS A 34 20.80 1.91 -3.83
N ARG A 35 21.03 1.81 -5.14
CA ARG A 35 20.90 2.95 -6.07
C ARG A 35 19.46 3.37 -6.34
N VAL A 36 18.50 2.47 -6.13
CA VAL A 36 17.07 2.71 -6.31
C VAL A 36 16.35 2.26 -5.04
N VAL A 37 15.68 3.19 -4.37
CA VAL A 37 14.93 2.94 -3.14
C VAL A 37 13.50 3.43 -3.33
N PRO A 38 12.48 2.53 -3.31
CA PRO A 38 11.10 2.94 -3.47
C PRO A 38 10.56 3.60 -2.20
N VAL A 39 9.96 4.78 -2.35
CA VAL A 39 9.14 5.41 -1.30
C VAL A 39 7.70 5.05 -1.58
N THR A 40 7.08 4.30 -0.67
CA THR A 40 5.73 3.75 -0.89
C THR A 40 4.75 4.25 0.14
N ARG A 41 3.47 4.26 -0.24
CA ARG A 41 2.32 4.47 0.64
C ARG A 41 1.18 3.59 0.13
N LYS A 42 0.50 2.91 1.06
CA LYS A 42 -0.73 2.18 0.74
C LYS A 42 -1.94 3.05 1.04
N VAL A 43 -2.96 2.99 0.19
CA VAL A 43 -4.22 3.70 0.40
C VAL A 43 -5.38 2.73 0.23
N LEU A 44 -6.51 3.02 0.88
CA LEU A 44 -7.77 2.35 0.58
C LEU A 44 -8.33 2.94 -0.71
N ALA A 45 -8.60 2.09 -1.68
CA ALA A 45 -9.10 2.45 -3.00
C ALA A 45 -10.15 1.42 -3.46
N ASP A 46 -11.03 1.02 -2.53
CA ASP A 46 -12.10 0.05 -2.77
C ASP A 46 -13.12 0.51 -3.83
N SER A 47 -13.25 1.82 -3.99
CA SER A 47 -14.12 2.48 -4.97
C SER A 47 -13.43 2.73 -6.31
N GLU A 48 -12.19 2.27 -6.50
CA GLU A 48 -11.45 2.40 -7.74
C GLU A 48 -11.32 1.05 -8.46
N THR A 49 -11.62 1.04 -9.75
CA THR A 49 -11.11 0.04 -10.69
C THR A 49 -9.76 0.49 -11.26
N PRO A 50 -8.92 -0.42 -11.80
CA PRO A 50 -7.67 -0.05 -12.45
C PRO A 50 -7.82 1.07 -13.50
N LEU A 51 -8.87 0.99 -14.33
CA LEU A 51 -9.15 2.01 -15.33
C LEU A 51 -9.53 3.37 -14.71
N SER A 52 -10.35 3.38 -13.65
CA SER A 52 -10.70 4.62 -12.96
C SER A 52 -9.49 5.27 -12.27
N ALA A 53 -8.61 4.47 -11.66
CA ALA A 53 -7.36 4.95 -11.09
C ALA A 53 -6.43 5.50 -12.17
N TYR A 54 -6.28 4.82 -13.30
CA TYR A 54 -5.48 5.30 -14.44
C TYR A 54 -6.00 6.65 -14.95
N ARG A 55 -7.31 6.82 -15.10
CA ARG A 55 -7.90 8.10 -15.51
C ARG A 55 -7.55 9.24 -14.55
N LYS A 56 -7.52 8.98 -13.24
CA LYS A 56 -7.16 9.97 -12.22
C LYS A 56 -5.65 10.25 -12.17
N LEU A 57 -4.83 9.21 -12.27
CA LEU A 57 -3.37 9.31 -12.08
C LEU A 57 -2.63 9.72 -13.35
N ALA A 58 -3.05 9.24 -14.52
CA ALA A 58 -2.32 9.37 -15.78
C ALA A 58 -3.02 10.30 -16.78
N ALA A 59 -4.36 10.22 -16.88
CA ALA A 59 -5.17 11.05 -17.76
C ALA A 59 -4.72 11.07 -19.25
N ASN A 60 -4.24 9.93 -19.76
CA ASN A 60 -3.71 9.77 -21.13
C ASN A 60 -2.55 10.71 -21.48
N ARG A 61 -1.80 11.21 -20.49
CA ARG A 61 -0.60 12.01 -20.76
C ARG A 61 0.46 11.16 -21.49
N PRO A 62 1.30 11.76 -22.35
CA PRO A 62 2.39 11.02 -22.99
C PRO A 62 3.30 10.34 -21.96
N GLY A 63 3.69 9.09 -22.23
CA GLY A 63 4.56 8.32 -21.35
C GLY A 63 3.84 7.54 -20.23
N THR A 64 2.51 7.60 -20.15
CA THR A 64 1.73 6.82 -19.16
C THR A 64 1.30 5.47 -19.70
N PHE A 65 1.05 4.50 -18.82
CA PHE A 65 0.56 3.17 -19.21
C PHE A 65 -0.38 2.55 -18.17
N LEU A 66 -1.21 1.62 -18.62
CA LEU A 66 -1.99 0.69 -17.78
C LEU A 66 -1.71 -0.73 -18.28
N LEU A 67 -1.20 -1.59 -17.39
CA LEU A 67 -0.97 -3.01 -17.65
C LEU A 67 -1.88 -3.84 -16.75
N GLU A 68 -2.68 -4.71 -17.36
CA GLU A 68 -3.56 -5.65 -16.68
C GLU A 68 -3.28 -7.06 -17.16
N SER A 69 -3.29 -8.03 -16.24
CA SER A 69 -3.18 -9.45 -16.60
C SER A 69 -4.55 -10.11 -16.51
N ALA A 70 -5.00 -10.65 -17.64
CA ALA A 70 -6.18 -11.48 -17.75
C ALA A 70 -5.72 -12.93 -17.92
N GLU A 71 -6.16 -13.81 -17.03
CA GLU A 71 -5.88 -15.24 -17.15
C GLU A 71 -6.92 -15.87 -18.09
N ASN A 72 -6.52 -16.77 -18.99
CA ASN A 72 -7.39 -17.33 -20.03
C ASN A 72 -8.66 -17.98 -19.44
N GLY A 73 -9.77 -17.22 -19.41
CA GLY A 73 -11.11 -17.72 -19.06
C GLY A 73 -11.43 -17.81 -17.57
N ARG A 74 -10.56 -17.34 -16.65
CA ARG A 74 -10.86 -17.21 -15.22
C ARG A 74 -10.37 -15.85 -14.71
N SER A 75 -10.98 -15.39 -13.61
CA SER A 75 -10.86 -14.07 -12.97
C SER A 75 -9.63 -13.21 -13.30
N TRP A 76 -9.81 -11.89 -13.35
CA TRP A 76 -8.69 -10.94 -13.40
C TRP A 76 -7.61 -11.26 -12.35
N SER A 77 -6.36 -11.04 -12.73
CA SER A 77 -5.24 -11.20 -11.81
C SER A 77 -5.34 -10.22 -10.63
N ARG A 78 -4.61 -10.50 -9.56
CA ARG A 78 -4.61 -9.67 -8.34
C ARG A 78 -4.10 -8.24 -8.55
N TRP A 79 -3.34 -7.98 -9.62
CA TRP A 79 -2.58 -6.74 -9.77
C TRP A 79 -2.76 -6.12 -11.16
N SER A 80 -2.93 -4.80 -11.16
CA SER A 80 -2.78 -3.94 -12.33
C SER A 80 -1.67 -2.92 -12.04
N PHE A 81 -0.89 -2.54 -13.04
CA PHE A 81 0.21 -1.57 -12.91
C PHE A 81 -0.08 -0.31 -13.72
N ILE A 82 0.08 0.85 -13.09
CA ILE A 82 -0.08 2.16 -13.73
C ILE A 82 1.26 2.89 -13.70
N GLY A 83 1.71 3.35 -14.87
CA GLY A 83 2.77 4.35 -14.99
C GLY A 83 2.13 5.73 -15.12
N ALA A 84 2.46 6.65 -14.21
CA ALA A 84 1.84 7.96 -14.08
C ALA A 84 2.88 9.07 -13.89
#